data_AF-A0A3N5MPV6-F1
#
_entry.id   AF-A0A3N5MPV6-F1
#
_cell.length_a   1.000
_cell.length_b   1.000
_cell.length_c   1.000
_cell.angle_alpha   90.00
_cell.angle_beta   90.00
_cell.angle_gamma   90.00
#
_symmetry.space_group_name_H-M   'P 1'
#
loop_
_entity.id
_entity.type
_entity.pdbx_description
1 polymer ?
#
loop_
_entity_poly.entity_id
_entity_poly.type
_entity_poly.pdbx_seq_one_letter_code
_entity_poly.pdbx_strand_id
1 'polypeptide(L)' 'MTGDLEKIIEANRGMCICDSCPTYNECMRSDESLLFCVTGKSATCTFEKKGCLCPPCPVTKALGLKKAYYCIKGTEQEQH' A
#
# COMPACT_ATOMS: atom_id res chain seq x y z
N MET A 1 5.37 20.14 3.00
CA MET A 1 5.57 19.34 1.76
C MET A 1 4.46 18.29 1.67
N THR A 2 3.20 18.71 1.57
CA THR A 2 2.03 17.82 1.66
C THR A 2 1.31 17.62 0.32
N GLY A 3 1.43 18.58 -0.61
CA GLY A 3 0.68 18.55 -1.87
C GLY A 3 1.14 17.53 -2.92
N ASP A 4 2.36 16.99 -2.82
CA ASP A 4 2.85 16.00 -3.80
C ASP A 4 2.39 14.58 -3.46
N LEU A 5 2.28 14.26 -2.17
CA LEU A 5 1.79 12.96 -1.69
C LEU A 5 0.31 12.77 -2.04
N GLU A 6 -0.52 13.79 -1.80
CA GLU A 6 -1.96 13.76 -2.12
C GLU A 6 -2.21 13.55 -3.61
N LYS A 7 -1.42 14.19 -4.48
CA LYS A 7 -1.51 13.99 -5.94
C LYS A 7 -1.19 12.56 -6.35
N ILE A 8 -0.16 11.95 -5.75
CA ILE A 8 0.20 10.55 -6.02
C ILE A 8 -0.93 9.63 -5.55
N ILE A 9 -1.50 9.89 -4.37
CA ILE A 9 -2.61 9.10 -3.85
C ILE A 9 -3.81 9.15 -4.81
N GLU A 10 -4.23 10.36 -5.20
CA GLU A 10 -5.38 10.54 -6.08
C GLU A 10 -5.17 9.89 -7.45
N ALA A 11 -4.00 10.08 -8.06
CA ALA A 11 -3.67 9.50 -9.37
C ALA A 11 -3.64 7.96 -9.37
N ASN A 12 -3.40 7.33 -8.21
CA ASN A 12 -3.24 5.89 -8.10
C ASN A 12 -4.42 5.17 -7.41
N ARG A 13 -5.37 5.92 -6.83
CA ARG A 13 -6.52 5.36 -6.10
C ARG A 13 -7.31 4.37 -6.95
N GLY A 14 -7.61 4.74 -8.20
CA GLY A 14 -8.38 3.90 -9.13
C GLY A 14 -7.65 2.64 -9.63
N MET A 15 -6.33 2.56 -9.49
CA MET A 15 -5.52 1.41 -9.89
C MET A 15 -5.12 0.51 -8.71
N CYS A 16 -5.41 0.96 -7.48
CA CYS A 16 -5.03 0.25 -6.28
C CYS A 16 -5.88 -1.01 -6.12
N ILE A 17 -5.22 -2.16 -5.96
CA ILE A 17 -5.86 -3.48 -5.76
C ILE A 17 -5.65 -4.02 -4.34
N CYS A 18 -5.34 -3.13 -3.39
CA CYS A 18 -5.07 -3.54 -2.02
C CYS A 18 -6.29 -4.17 -1.34
N ASP A 19 -7.50 -3.75 -1.68
CA ASP A 19 -8.77 -4.29 -1.15
C ASP A 19 -8.97 -5.80 -1.41
N SER A 20 -8.35 -6.30 -2.47
CA SER A 20 -8.40 -7.68 -2.95
C SER A 20 -7.21 -8.51 -2.47
N CYS A 21 -6.26 -7.89 -1.75
CA CYS A 21 -5.05 -8.55 -1.29
C CYS A 21 -5.34 -9.49 -0.12
N PRO A 22 -4.82 -10.73 -0.09
CA PRO A 22 -5.03 -11.66 1.03
C PRO A 22 -4.55 -11.16 2.40
N THR A 23 -3.55 -10.26 2.40
CA THR A 23 -3.05 -9.60 3.63
C THR A 23 -3.95 -8.44 4.09
N TYR A 24 -4.84 -7.93 3.21
CA TYR A 24 -5.78 -6.86 3.55
C TYR A 24 -6.86 -7.40 4.47
N ASN A 25 -7.08 -6.74 5.61
CA ASN A 25 -7.99 -7.20 6.64
C ASN A 25 -9.06 -6.15 6.98
N GLU A 26 -10.00 -6.55 7.85
CA GLU A 26 -11.12 -5.70 8.26
C GLU A 26 -10.70 -4.43 9.00
N CYS A 27 -9.55 -4.42 9.69
CA CYS A 27 -9.04 -3.20 10.31
C CYS A 27 -8.69 -2.16 9.24
N MET A 28 -7.99 -2.58 8.18
CA MET A 28 -7.62 -1.70 7.06
C MET A 28 -8.87 -1.25 6.29
N ARG A 29 -9.86 -2.13 6.14
CA ARG A 29 -11.15 -1.80 5.53
C ARG A 29 -11.91 -0.75 6.34
N SER A 30 -11.93 -0.87 7.66
CA SER A 30 -12.62 0.06 8.56
C SER A 30 -11.98 1.45 8.57
N ASP A 31 -10.67 1.51 8.42
CA ASP A 31 -9.90 2.76 8.32
C ASP A 31 -9.84 3.31 6.88
N GLU A 32 -10.47 2.62 5.91
CA GLU A 32 -10.37 2.89 4.46
C GLU A 32 -8.92 3.07 3.98
N SER A 33 -7.99 2.43 4.70
CA SER A 33 -6.55 2.52 4.51
C SER A 33 -6.19 1.75 3.23
N LEU A 34 -5.58 2.44 2.26
CA LEU A 34 -5.14 1.89 0.98
C LEU A 34 -3.79 2.50 0.58
N LEU A 35 -3.25 2.07 -0.57
CA LEU A 35 -2.03 2.65 -1.16
C LEU A 35 -0.82 2.63 -0.22
N PHE A 36 -0.66 1.58 0.59
CA PHE A 36 0.44 1.43 1.55
C PHE A 36 1.84 1.55 0.94
N CYS A 37 1.97 1.31 -0.37
CA CYS A 37 3.21 1.55 -1.11
C CYS A 37 3.65 3.02 -1.17
N VAL A 38 2.71 3.93 -0.94
CA VAL A 38 2.89 5.39 -0.94
C VAL A 38 2.69 5.94 0.48
N THR A 39 1.64 5.51 1.17
CA THR A 39 1.25 6.02 2.50
C THR A 39 2.04 5.39 3.65
N GLY A 40 2.72 4.27 3.40
CA GLY A 40 3.41 3.49 4.43
C GLY A 40 2.49 2.53 5.16
N LYS A 41 3.01 1.90 6.22
CA LYS A 41 2.24 0.95 7.05
C LYS A 41 1.14 1.66 7.84
N SER A 42 -0.01 1.00 8.08
CA SER A 42 -0.98 1.52 9.06
C SER A 42 -0.33 1.50 10.45
N ALA A 43 -0.53 2.59 11.20
CA ALA A 43 -0.05 2.69 12.58
C ALA A 43 -0.89 1.88 13.57
N THR A 44 -2.16 1.61 13.24
CA THR A 44 -3.18 1.09 14.16
C THR A 44 -3.56 -0.37 13.89
N CYS A 45 -3.36 -0.86 12.66
CA CYS A 45 -3.76 -2.21 12.26
C CYS A 45 -2.62 -3.21 12.43
N THR A 46 -2.99 -4.42 12.87
CA THR A 46 -2.08 -5.57 12.91
C THR A 46 -2.14 -6.32 11.58
N PHE A 47 -1.00 -6.79 11.08
CA PHE A 47 -0.90 -7.45 9.79
C PHE A 47 -0.50 -8.91 9.93
N GLU A 48 -1.24 -9.79 9.25
CA GLU A 48 -0.88 -11.20 9.09
C GLU A 48 -0.41 -11.46 7.67
N LYS A 49 0.75 -12.10 7.52
CA LYS A 49 1.35 -12.37 6.20
C LYS A 49 0.67 -13.56 5.51
N LYS A 50 -0.50 -13.31 4.89
CA LYS A 50 -1.28 -14.32 4.16
C LYS A 50 -0.94 -14.40 2.66
N GLY A 51 -0.41 -13.31 2.09
CA GLY A 51 0.00 -13.21 0.68
C GLY A 51 -0.04 -11.76 0.17
N CYS A 52 0.77 -11.39 -0.83
CA CYS A 52 0.82 -10.01 -1.37
C CYS A 52 0.47 -10.00 -2.85
N LEU A 53 -0.43 -9.10 -3.24
CA LEU A 53 -0.64 -8.70 -4.64
C LEU A 53 0.26 -7.53 -5.05
N CYS A 54 1.24 -7.18 -4.23
CA CYS A 54 2.15 -6.07 -4.44
C CYS A 54 3.05 -6.27 -5.67
N PRO A 55 3.66 -7.46 -5.90
CA PRO A 55 4.45 -7.69 -7.11
C PRO A 55 3.68 -7.52 -8.44
N PRO A 56 2.43 -8.03 -8.60
CA PRO A 56 1.64 -7.77 -9.80
C PRO A 56 0.86 -6.44 -9.76
N CYS A 57 0.99 -5.63 -8.71
CA CYS A 57 0.17 -4.42 -8.54
C CYS A 57 0.47 -3.38 -9.64
N PRO A 58 -0.55 -2.87 -10.34
CA PRO A 58 -0.36 -1.82 -11.35
C PRO A 58 0.30 -0.56 -10.78
N VAL A 59 -0.02 -0.18 -9.54
CA VAL A 59 0.56 0.99 -8.86
C VAL A 59 2.06 0.78 -8.60
N THR A 60 2.46 -0.40 -8.12
CA THR A 60 3.87 -0.75 -7.91
C THR A 60 4.66 -0.62 -9.20
N LYS A 61 4.09 -1.10 -10.32
CA LYS A 61 4.70 -0.96 -11.65
C LYS A 61 4.74 0.49 -12.13
N ALA A 62 3.66 1.25 -11.97
CA ALA A 62 3.55 2.65 -12.40
C ALA A 62 4.54 3.55 -11.66
N LEU A 63 4.77 3.28 -10.38
CA LEU A 63 5.71 4.02 -9.53
C LEU A 63 7.14 3.45 -9.57
N GLY A 64 7.39 2.39 -10.34
CA GLY A 64 8.71 1.78 -10.47
C GLY A 64 9.25 1.14 -9.18
N LEU A 65 8.36 0.76 -8.26
CA LEU A 65 8.74 0.18 -6.99
C LEU A 65 9.12 -1.30 -7.17
N LYS A 66 10.07 -1.79 -6.38
CA LYS A 66 10.65 -3.15 -6.54
C LYS A 66 10.33 -4.08 -5.39
N LYS A 67 9.88 -3.54 -4.26
CA LYS A 67 9.60 -4.32 -3.05
C LYS A 67 8.14 -4.74 -2.98
N ALA A 68 7.79 -5.36 -1.86
CA ALA A 68 6.45 -5.86 -1.59
C ALA A 68 6.16 -5.74 -0.10
N TYR A 69 4.94 -6.11 0.28
CA TYR A 69 4.47 -6.07 1.67
C TYR A 69 4.57 -4.68 2.28
N TYR A 70 4.25 -3.64 1.50
CA TYR A 70 4.33 -2.25 1.96
C TYR A 70 3.48 -1.96 3.19
N CYS A 71 2.35 -2.67 3.33
CA CYS A 71 1.49 -2.61 4.52
C CYS A 71 2.17 -3.13 5.80
N ILE A 72 3.12 -4.06 5.69
CA ILE A 72 3.80 -4.68 6.85
C ILE A 72 5.19 -4.06 7.06
N LYS A 73 5.96 -3.97 5.97
CA LYS A 73 7.37 -3.61 5.96
C LYS A 73 7.63 -2.11 5.76
N GLY A 74 6.57 -1.32 5.52
CA GLY A 74 6.68 0.09 5.15
C GLY A 74 6.96 0.28 3.65
N THR A 75 7.00 1.54 3.22
CA THR A 75 7.28 2.00 1.86
C THR A 75 8.62 1.50 1.30
N GLU A 76 8.84 1.70 0.00
CA GLU A 76 10.08 1.32 -0.69
C GLU A 76 11.34 1.87 -0.01
N GLN A 77 11.25 3.08 0.56
CA GLN A 77 12.35 3.78 1.23
C GLN A 77 12.59 3.27 2.65
N GLU A 78 11.53 2.83 3.35
CA GLU A 78 11.62 2.29 4.71
C GLU A 78 12.24 0.89 4.75
N GLN A 79 12.05 0.11 3.68
CA GLN A 79 12.70 -1.18 3.53
C GLN A 79 14.17 -0.95 3.12
N HIS A 80 15.17 -1.43 3.86
CA HIS A 80 16.58 -1.39 3.44
C HIS A 80 17.01 -2.70 2.78
#